data_AF-A0A3P8GA66-F1
#
_entry.id   AF-A0A3P8GA66-F1
#
_cell.length_a   1.000
_cell.length_b   1.000
_cell.length_c   1.000
_cell.angle_alpha   90.00
_cell.angle_beta   90.00
_cell.angle_gamma   90.00
#
_symmetry.space_group_name_H-M   'P 1'
#
loop_
_entity.id
_entity.type
_entity.pdbx_description
1 polymer ?
#
loop_
_entity_poly.entity_id
_entity_poly.type
_entity_poly.pdbx_seq_one_letter_code
_entity_poly.pdbx_strand_id
1 'polypeptide(L)' 'MFILEIRCEAGTYVKELVHGDLGRCNPSLASIFGCQLDILALDVIGVELDWPTRLKDPILN' A
#
# COMPACT_ATOMS: atom_id res chain seq x y z
N MET A 1 5.31 -14.76 9.30
CA MET A 1 4.91 -13.34 9.40
C MET A 1 6.03 -12.50 8.80
N PHE A 2 5.69 -11.49 8.01
CA PHE A 2 6.65 -10.57 7.39
C PHE A 2 6.04 -9.17 7.32
N ILE A 3 6.89 -8.16 7.11
CA ILE A 3 6.47 -6.79 6.82
C ILE A 3 6.69 -6.56 5.33
N LEU A 4 5.71 -5.93 4.68
CA LEU A 4 5.78 -5.58 3.27
C LEU A 4 5.54 -4.08 3.11
N GLU A 5 6.52 -3.42 2.51
CA GLU A 5 6.36 -2.05 2.01
C GLU A 5 6.02 -2.12 0.52
N ILE A 6 4.91 -1.49 0.13
CA ILE A 6 4.49 -1.41 -1.27
C ILE A 6 4.18 0.03 -1.65
N ARG A 7 4.50 0.36 -2.91
CA ARG A 7 3.99 1.55 -3.58
C ARG A 7 2.85 1.12 -4.49
N CYS A 8 1.70 1.76 -4.36
CA CYS A 8 0.52 1.45 -5.16
C CYS A 8 -0.01 2.68 -5.87
N GLU A 9 -0.79 2.47 -6.93
CA GLU A 9 -1.52 3.55 -7.59
C GLU A 9 -2.65 4.07 -6.71
N ALA A 10 -3.11 5.30 -7.00
CA ALA A 10 -4.24 5.90 -6.29
C ALA A 10 -5.50 5.03 -6.42
N GLY A 11 -6.22 4.86 -5.31
CA GLY A 11 -7.42 4.02 -5.27
C GLY A 11 -7.17 2.52 -5.16
N THR A 12 -5.92 2.08 -5.03
CA THR A 12 -5.62 0.66 -4.78
C THR A 12 -6.14 0.22 -3.41
N TYR A 13 -6.88 -0.88 -3.43
CA TYR A 13 -7.44 -1.55 -2.25
C TYR A 13 -6.41 -2.55 -1.71
N VAL A 14 -5.54 -2.08 -0.80
CA VAL A 14 -4.37 -2.86 -0.34
C VAL A 14 -4.76 -4.15 0.38
N LYS A 15 -5.88 -4.15 1.14
CA LYS A 15 -6.31 -5.37 1.85
C LYS A 15 -6.63 -6.49 0.86
N GLU A 16 -7.41 -6.13 -0.15
CA GLU A 16 -7.88 -6.97 -1.22
C GLU A 16 -6.73 -7.47 -2.10
N LEU A 17 -5.72 -6.62 -2.35
CA LEU A 17 -4.47 -7.03 -2.99
C LEU A 17 -3.73 -8.12 -2.20
N VAL A 18 -3.79 -8.11 -0.86
CA VAL A 18 -3.14 -9.13 -0.04
C VAL A 18 -3.94 -10.43 -0.02
N HIS A 19 -5.20 -10.39 0.45
CA HIS A 19 -5.99 -11.60 0.71
C HIS A 19 -6.81 -12.09 -0.51
N GLY A 20 -6.82 -11.31 -1.60
CA GLY A 20 -7.42 -11.69 -2.88
C GLY A 20 -8.93 -11.49 -3.00
N ASP A 21 -9.59 -10.90 -2.00
CA ASP A 21 -11.04 -10.66 -1.95
C ASP A 21 -11.88 -11.84 -2.48
N LEU A 22 -11.64 -13.04 -1.92
CA LEU A 22 -12.32 -14.29 -2.34
C LEU A 22 -12.17 -14.59 -3.84
N GLY A 23 -11.04 -14.21 -4.44
CA GLY A 23 -10.73 -14.41 -5.86
C GLY A 23 -11.16 -13.26 -6.77
N ARG A 24 -11.74 -12.18 -6.25
CA ARG A 24 -12.13 -10.99 -7.04
C ARG A 24 -10.93 -10.10 -7.38
N CYS A 25 -9.87 -10.14 -6.59
CA CYS A 25 -8.62 -9.43 -6.85
C CYS A 25 -7.56 -10.42 -7.36
N ASN A 26 -7.16 -10.28 -8.64
CA ASN A 26 -6.16 -11.14 -9.26
C ASN A 26 -5.27 -10.36 -10.26
N PRO A 27 -3.93 -10.46 -10.15
CA PRO A 27 -3.19 -11.19 -9.13
C PRO A 27 -3.33 -10.55 -7.74
N SER A 28 -3.31 -11.39 -6.70
CA SER A 28 -3.20 -10.99 -5.29
C SER A 28 -1.97 -11.67 -4.69
N LEU A 29 -1.48 -11.18 -3.54
CA LEU A 29 -0.37 -11.86 -2.87
C LEU A 29 -0.74 -13.29 -2.50
N ALA A 30 -1.96 -13.53 -2.01
CA ALA A 30 -2.44 -14.88 -1.74
C ALA A 30 -2.36 -15.78 -3.00
N SER A 31 -2.75 -15.28 -4.18
CA SER A 31 -2.66 -16.07 -5.43
C SER A 31 -1.21 -16.27 -5.89
N ILE A 32 -0.32 -15.30 -5.67
CA ILE A 32 1.11 -15.39 -6.00
C ILE A 32 1.84 -16.38 -5.10
N PHE A 33 1.60 -16.34 -3.79
CA PHE A 33 2.23 -17.24 -2.82
C PHE A 33 1.59 -18.63 -2.79
N GLY A 34 0.39 -18.79 -3.35
CA GLY A 34 -0.34 -20.06 -3.36
C GLY A 34 -0.84 -20.49 -1.98
N CYS A 35 -1.01 -19.55 -1.05
CA CYS A 35 -1.52 -19.80 0.29
C CYS A 35 -2.41 -18.65 0.76
N GLN A 36 -3.19 -18.88 1.82
CA GLN A 36 -3.98 -17.81 2.43
C GLN A 36 -3.06 -16.81 3.15
N LEU A 37 -3.28 -15.53 2.89
CA LEU A 37 -2.60 -14.41 3.53
C LEU A 37 -3.65 -13.44 4.08
N ASP A 38 -3.36 -12.83 5.23
CA ASP A 38 -4.26 -11.89 5.88
C ASP A 38 -3.54 -10.69 6.51
N ILE A 39 -4.34 -9.63 6.62
CA ILE A 39 -4.23 -8.32 7.27
C ILE A 39 -3.97 -8.25 8.77
N LEU A 40 -2.75 -8.33 9.31
CA LEU A 40 -2.55 -8.02 10.74
C LEU A 40 -2.57 -6.50 11.06
N ALA A 41 -1.86 -5.70 10.27
CA ALA A 41 -1.82 -4.24 10.38
C ALA A 41 -1.53 -3.59 9.02
N LEU A 42 -2.06 -2.40 8.78
CA LEU A 42 -1.87 -1.64 7.54
C LEU A 42 -1.72 -0.16 7.87
N ASP A 43 -0.57 0.41 7.50
CA ASP A 43 -0.25 1.82 7.67
C ASP A 43 0.05 2.47 6.33
N VAL A 44 -0.41 3.72 6.13
CA VAL A 44 0.01 4.56 5.01
C VAL A 44 1.23 5.35 5.45
N ILE A 45 2.40 5.00 4.93
CA ILE A 45 3.67 5.64 5.30
C ILE A 45 4.01 6.88 4.46
N GLY A 46 3.32 7.07 3.32
CA GLY A 46 3.55 8.21 2.44
C GLY A 46 2.44 8.36 1.39
N VAL A 47 2.18 9.61 1.00
CA VAL A 47 1.28 9.97 -0.10
C VAL A 47 2.07 10.84 -1.07
N GLU A 48 2.23 10.35 -2.29
CA GLU A 48 3.00 11.01 -3.35
C GLU A 48 2.18 12.11 -4.01
N LEU A 49 1.98 13.19 -3.26
CA LEU A 49 1.23 14.36 -3.68
C LEU A 49 1.99 15.62 -3.24
N ASP A 50 2.47 16.40 -4.21
CA ASP A 50 3.11 17.70 -3.96
C ASP A 50 2.05 18.81 -3.83
N TRP A 51 1.14 18.64 -2.88
CA TRP A 51 0.12 19.64 -2.57
C TRP A 51 -0.40 19.51 -1.12
N PRO A 52 -0.49 20.63 -0.36
CA PRO A 52 0.03 21.94 -0.69
C PRO A 52 1.56 21.87 -0.88
N THR A 53 2.10 22.67 -1.79
CA THR A 53 3.54 22.68 -2.06
C THR A 53 4.29 22.83 -0.75
N ARG A 54 5.29 21.98 -0.52
CA ARG A 54 6.07 22.03 0.73
C ARG A 54 6.60 23.44 0.91
N LEU A 55 6.29 24.03 2.07
CA LEU A 55 6.86 25.32 2.43
C LEU A 55 8.38 25.18 2.41
N LYS A 56 9.06 26.08 1.70
CA LYS A 56 10.52 26.16 1.78
C LYS A 56 10.89 26.41 3.23
N ASP A 57 11.85 25.66 3.75
CA ASP A 57 12.36 25.91 5.10
C ASP A 57 12.86 27.36 5.17
N PRO A 58 12.30 28.19 6.06
CA PRO A 58 12.68 29.60 6.15
C PRO A 58 14.15 29.81 6.54
N ILE A 59 14.85 28.78 7.05
CA ILE A 59 16.24 28.85 7.53
C ILE A 59 17.26 28.48 6.42
N LEU A 60 16.79 27.89 5.31
CA LEU A 60 17.65 27.41 4.20
C LEU A 60 17.74 28.38 3.00
N ASN A 61 17.42 29.67 3.19
CA ASN A 61 17.66 30.73 2.19
C ASN A 61 18.75 31.69 2.65
#